data_AF-A0A0G0QTA8-F1
#
_entry.id   AF-A0A0G0QTA8-F1
#
_cell.length_a   1.000
_cell.length_b   1.000
_cell.length_c   1.000
_cell.angle_alpha   90.00
_cell.angle_beta   90.00
_cell.angle_gamma   90.00
#
_symmetry.space_group_name_H-M   'P 1'
#
loop_
_entity.id
_entity.type
_entity.pdbx_description
1 polymer ?
#
loop_
_entity_poly.entity_id
_entity_poly.type
_entity_poly.pdbx_seq_one_letter_code
_entity_poly.pdbx_strand_id
1 'polypeptide(L)'
;MPPLTTRSGEPINAVYGLVSMFLRVIQDLNPDSIVIAFDEKEKTFRHKEFEKYQSQRPPTADELSSQFGKARDFFKAAHVPIYSKPGFEADDVIGTIAEKAKDEVIIVTGDRDILQLINDKVKLYMPVVGLSNAKLYDAAAAKERMGVPPEEIPDLKALVGDPSDNYPGVSGIGPKTAEKLLAEYGSIDNIYTHLSDIEPKTRKKLVSGKSDARLFHRLATIVKNVPIKIDFPQMEGWKIDSPEVFELFENFGFKTLTDRVKKVGKQVDESKQSTLF
;
A
#
# COMPACT_ATOMS: atom_id res chain seq x y z
N MET A 1 0.86 -24.01 6.85
CA MET A 1 -0.22 -24.30 7.82
C MET A 1 -1.29 -25.11 7.10
N PRO A 2 -1.90 -26.12 7.71
CA PRO A 2 -3.05 -26.80 7.12
C PRO A 2 -4.17 -25.79 6.80
N PRO A 3 -4.99 -26.02 5.75
CA PRO A 3 -6.07 -25.10 5.39
C PRO A 3 -7.03 -24.95 6.57
N LEU A 4 -7.22 -23.70 7.00
CA LEU A 4 -8.22 -23.35 8.00
C LEU A 4 -9.57 -23.16 7.30
N THR A 5 -10.61 -23.76 7.86
CA THR A 5 -11.98 -23.62 7.38
C THR A 5 -12.92 -23.13 8.48
N THR A 6 -14.01 -22.47 8.08
CA THR A 6 -15.13 -22.13 8.96
C THR A 6 -15.90 -23.39 9.39
N ARG A 7 -16.89 -23.24 10.28
CA ARG A 7 -17.83 -24.33 10.63
C ARG A 7 -18.62 -24.85 9.41
N SER A 8 -18.85 -24.01 8.40
CA SER A 8 -19.51 -24.38 7.14
C SER A 8 -18.57 -25.02 6.11
N GLY A 9 -17.27 -25.20 6.43
CA GLY A 9 -16.28 -25.78 5.54
C GLY A 9 -15.66 -24.80 4.55
N GLU A 10 -15.92 -23.50 4.68
CA GLU A 10 -15.38 -22.47 3.77
C GLU A 10 -13.95 -22.07 4.15
N PRO A 11 -13.05 -21.78 3.19
CA PRO A 11 -11.71 -21.28 3.48
C PRO A 11 -11.72 -20.00 4.34
N ILE A 12 -10.83 -19.92 5.34
CA ILE A 12 -10.73 -18.78 6.27
C ILE A 12 -9.29 -18.40 6.67
N ASN A 13 -8.29 -19.07 6.09
CA ASN A 13 -6.88 -18.88 6.40
C ASN A 13 -6.36 -17.46 6.13
N ALA A 14 -6.81 -16.81 5.05
CA ALA A 14 -6.38 -15.46 4.70
C ALA A 14 -6.96 -14.43 5.68
N VAL A 15 -8.23 -14.59 6.07
CA VAL A 15 -8.86 -13.74 7.10
C VAL A 15 -8.18 -13.92 8.45
N TYR A 16 -7.84 -15.16 8.83
CA TYR A 16 -7.10 -15.43 10.07
C TYR A 16 -5.74 -14.71 10.08
N GLY A 17 -5.00 -14.79 8.96
CA GLY A 17 -3.73 -14.09 8.79
C GLY A 17 -3.88 -12.57 8.86
N LEU A 18 -4.88 -12.02 8.17
CA LEU A 18 -5.22 -10.60 8.17
C LEU A 18 -5.50 -10.09 9.59
N VAL A 19 -6.41 -10.74 10.32
CA VAL A 19 -6.74 -10.38 11.71
C VAL A 19 -5.50 -10.48 12.60
N SER A 20 -4.71 -11.55 12.46
CA SER A 20 -3.49 -11.75 13.25
C SER A 20 -2.47 -10.63 13.03
N MET A 21 -2.32 -10.17 11.79
CA MET A 21 -1.46 -9.06 11.41
C MET A 21 -2.03 -7.72 11.89
N PHE A 22 -3.33 -7.50 11.72
CA PHE A 22 -4.02 -6.29 12.17
C PHE A 22 -3.87 -6.07 13.68
N LEU A 23 -4.10 -7.12 14.49
CA LEU A 23 -3.87 -7.06 15.93
C LEU A 23 -2.41 -6.78 16.27
N ARG A 24 -1.47 -7.32 15.50
CA ARG A 24 -0.04 -7.07 15.71
C ARG A 24 0.31 -5.60 15.42
N VAL A 25 -0.19 -5.05 14.32
CA VAL A 25 -0.03 -3.63 13.95
C VAL A 25 -0.56 -2.72 15.04
N ILE A 26 -1.75 -3.00 15.59
CA ILE A 26 -2.31 -2.23 16.71
C ILE A 26 -1.38 -2.27 17.92
N GLN A 27 -0.84 -3.44 18.26
CA GLN A 27 0.07 -3.58 19.40
C GLN A 27 1.41 -2.87 19.19
N ASP A 28 1.95 -2.91 17.97
CA ASP A 28 3.26 -2.34 17.66
C ASP A 28 3.21 -0.82 17.49
N LEU A 29 2.09 -0.29 16.96
CA LEU A 29 1.96 1.13 16.60
C LEU A 29 1.06 1.92 17.55
N ASN A 30 0.18 1.27 18.32
CA ASN A 30 -0.82 1.90 19.19
C ASN A 30 -1.52 3.11 18.52
N PRO A 31 -2.19 2.92 17.37
CA PRO A 31 -2.72 4.04 16.58
C PRO A 31 -3.98 4.64 17.22
N ASP A 32 -4.18 5.95 17.11
CA ASP A 32 -5.43 6.61 17.52
C ASP A 32 -6.54 6.41 16.47
N SER A 33 -6.16 6.50 15.20
CA SER A 33 -7.03 6.38 14.04
C SER A 33 -6.63 5.21 13.14
N ILE A 34 -7.61 4.49 12.61
CA ILE A 34 -7.39 3.39 11.66
C ILE A 34 -8.35 3.54 10.48
N VAL A 35 -7.82 3.31 9.27
CA VAL A 35 -8.59 3.23 8.04
C VAL A 35 -8.03 2.13 7.14
N ILE A 36 -8.89 1.48 6.37
CA ILE A 36 -8.51 0.44 5.40
C ILE A 36 -8.86 0.89 3.99
N ALA A 37 -7.96 0.68 3.04
CA ALA A 37 -8.22 0.83 1.63
C ALA A 37 -8.34 -0.56 0.96
N PHE A 38 -9.30 -0.71 0.05
CA PHE A 38 -9.44 -1.90 -0.78
C PHE A 38 -9.44 -1.54 -2.27
N ASP A 39 -8.86 -2.41 -3.08
CA ASP A 39 -9.09 -2.42 -4.52
C ASP A 39 -10.53 -2.82 -4.84
N GLU A 40 -11.02 -2.29 -5.96
CA GLU A 40 -12.28 -2.67 -6.56
C GLU A 40 -12.04 -3.52 -7.82
N LYS A 41 -13.08 -4.24 -8.28
CA LYS A 41 -12.95 -5.19 -9.40
C LYS A 41 -12.76 -4.50 -10.75
N GLU A 42 -13.17 -3.24 -10.84
CA GLU A 42 -13.14 -2.45 -12.07
C GLU A 42 -11.72 -2.10 -12.48
N LYS A 43 -11.47 -2.12 -13.80
CA LYS A 43 -10.22 -1.65 -14.37
C LYS A 43 -9.93 -0.20 -14.00
N THR A 44 -8.70 0.04 -13.56
CA THR A 44 -8.20 1.38 -13.22
C THR A 44 -7.85 2.20 -14.47
N PHE A 45 -7.55 3.49 -14.30
CA PHE A 45 -7.07 4.32 -15.41
C PHE A 45 -5.77 3.75 -16.03
N ARG A 46 -4.91 3.11 -15.23
CA ARG A 46 -3.65 2.51 -15.69
C ARG A 46 -3.89 1.45 -16.76
N HIS A 47 -4.89 0.58 -16.56
CA HIS A 47 -5.31 -0.44 -17.54
C HIS A 47 -5.90 0.16 -18.83
N LYS A 48 -6.50 1.36 -18.75
CA LYS A 48 -7.06 2.05 -19.91
C LYS A 48 -5.98 2.75 -20.73
N GLU A 49 -4.94 3.26 -20.05
CA GLU A 49 -3.83 3.97 -20.68
C GLU A 49 -2.74 3.04 -21.20
N PHE A 50 -2.58 1.86 -20.59
CA PHE A 50 -1.63 0.85 -21.03
C PHE A 50 -2.19 -0.57 -20.87
N GLU A 51 -2.57 -1.19 -21.99
CA GLU A 51 -3.27 -2.50 -22.00
C GLU A 51 -2.46 -3.63 -21.34
N LYS A 52 -1.12 -3.57 -21.42
CA LYS A 52 -0.24 -4.58 -20.83
C LYS A 52 -0.02 -4.39 -19.33
N TYR A 53 -0.51 -3.30 -18.74
CA TYR A 53 -0.35 -3.03 -17.31
C TYR A 53 -0.91 -4.20 -16.48
N GLN A 54 -0.06 -4.77 -15.62
CA GLN A 54 -0.37 -5.93 -14.76
C GLN A 54 -0.90 -7.17 -15.50
N SER A 55 -0.82 -7.24 -16.83
CA SER A 55 -1.47 -8.30 -17.62
C SER A 55 -0.88 -9.70 -17.41
N GLN A 56 0.30 -9.79 -16.80
CA GLN A 56 0.97 -11.05 -16.47
C GLN A 56 0.62 -11.57 -15.07
N ARG A 57 -0.13 -10.80 -14.27
CA ARG A 57 -0.52 -11.24 -12.92
C ARG A 57 -1.50 -12.42 -13.06
N PRO A 58 -1.29 -13.52 -12.32
CA PRO A 58 -2.23 -14.63 -12.34
C PRO A 58 -3.58 -14.15 -11.76
N PRO A 59 -4.71 -14.74 -12.19
CA PRO A 59 -5.99 -14.46 -11.57
C PRO A 59 -5.93 -14.84 -10.08
N THR A 60 -6.60 -14.04 -9.25
CA THR A 60 -6.75 -14.36 -7.83
C THR A 60 -7.41 -15.72 -7.66
N ALA A 61 -6.79 -16.62 -6.90
CA ALA A 61 -7.35 -17.93 -6.62
C ALA A 61 -8.73 -17.81 -5.95
N ASP A 62 -9.69 -18.65 -6.37
CA ASP A 62 -11.08 -18.60 -5.87
C ASP A 62 -11.16 -18.72 -4.33
N GLU A 63 -10.31 -19.58 -3.75
CA GLU A 63 -10.21 -19.74 -2.29
C GLU A 63 -9.88 -18.42 -1.57
N LEU A 64 -9.02 -17.58 -2.16
CA LEU A 64 -8.68 -16.26 -1.64
C LEU A 64 -9.79 -15.24 -1.93
N SER A 65 -10.33 -15.26 -3.15
CA SER A 65 -11.41 -14.35 -3.57
C SER A 65 -12.64 -14.46 -2.67
N SER A 66 -13.00 -15.69 -2.26
CA SER A 66 -14.12 -15.97 -1.33
C SER A 66 -13.95 -15.37 0.08
N GLN A 67 -12.74 -14.94 0.43
CA GLN A 67 -12.39 -14.41 1.75
C GLN A 67 -12.40 -12.88 1.81
N PHE A 68 -12.47 -12.16 0.69
CA PHE A 68 -12.51 -10.69 0.70
C PHE A 68 -13.78 -10.14 1.35
N GLY A 69 -14.93 -10.78 1.13
CA GLY A 69 -16.18 -10.42 1.82
C GLY A 69 -16.04 -10.53 3.34
N LYS A 70 -15.51 -11.67 3.80
CA LYS A 70 -15.27 -11.95 5.22
C LYS A 70 -14.27 -10.98 5.86
N ALA A 71 -13.25 -10.55 5.11
CA ALA A 71 -12.32 -9.52 5.57
C ALA A 71 -13.00 -8.15 5.74
N ARG A 72 -13.88 -7.76 4.81
CA ARG A 72 -14.68 -6.53 4.92
C ARG A 72 -15.67 -6.61 6.10
N ASP A 73 -16.30 -7.77 6.31
CA ASP A 73 -17.19 -8.01 7.44
C ASP A 73 -16.46 -7.83 8.78
N PHE A 74 -15.22 -8.32 8.87
CA PHE A 74 -14.38 -8.11 10.07
C PHE A 74 -14.12 -6.63 10.34
N PHE A 75 -13.65 -5.86 9.36
CA PHE A 75 -13.38 -4.44 9.58
C PHE A 75 -14.64 -3.65 9.91
N LYS A 76 -15.78 -4.00 9.30
CA LYS A 76 -17.08 -3.42 9.64
C LYS A 76 -17.47 -3.73 11.09
N ALA A 77 -17.35 -4.98 11.53
CA ALA A 77 -17.63 -5.38 12.91
C ALA A 77 -16.68 -4.68 13.91
N ALA A 78 -15.43 -4.44 13.50
CA ALA A 78 -14.45 -3.69 14.28
C ALA A 78 -14.61 -2.16 14.19
N HIS A 79 -15.66 -1.65 13.53
CA HIS A 79 -15.92 -0.24 13.29
C HIS A 79 -14.78 0.52 12.59
N VAL A 80 -13.97 -0.18 11.79
CA VAL A 80 -12.89 0.41 11.00
C VAL A 80 -13.46 0.84 9.65
N PRO A 81 -13.40 2.14 9.28
CA PRO A 81 -13.91 2.59 8.00
C PRO A 81 -13.08 2.02 6.84
N ILE A 82 -13.79 1.65 5.78
CA ILE A 82 -13.22 1.14 4.54
C ILE A 82 -13.43 2.16 3.44
N TYR A 83 -12.36 2.52 2.74
CA TYR A 83 -12.40 3.38 1.56
C TYR A 83 -11.98 2.59 0.33
N SER A 84 -12.66 2.87 -0.77
CA SER A 84 -12.31 2.33 -2.08
C SER A 84 -12.88 3.23 -3.17
N LYS A 85 -12.34 3.13 -4.39
CA LYS A 85 -12.81 3.94 -5.52
C LYS A 85 -12.62 3.18 -6.84
N PRO A 86 -13.71 2.79 -7.52
CA PRO A 86 -13.61 2.23 -8.87
C PRO A 86 -12.85 3.18 -9.81
N GLY A 87 -11.94 2.61 -10.60
CA GLY A 87 -11.07 3.36 -11.50
C GLY A 87 -9.71 3.74 -10.92
N PHE A 88 -9.47 3.51 -9.64
CA PHE A 88 -8.21 3.75 -8.93
C PHE A 88 -7.80 2.51 -8.13
N GLU A 89 -6.50 2.39 -7.82
CA GLU A 89 -5.97 1.32 -6.96
C GLU A 89 -6.10 1.72 -5.48
N ALA A 90 -6.01 0.74 -4.58
CA ALA A 90 -5.96 0.98 -3.14
C ALA A 90 -4.83 1.94 -2.76
N ASP A 91 -3.69 1.86 -3.45
CA ASP A 91 -2.53 2.73 -3.24
C ASP A 91 -2.84 4.20 -3.52
N ASP A 92 -3.68 4.49 -4.52
CA ASP A 92 -4.14 5.85 -4.82
C ASP A 92 -5.09 6.38 -3.72
N VAL A 93 -5.94 5.51 -3.18
CA VAL A 93 -6.81 5.85 -2.05
C VAL A 93 -5.98 6.14 -0.81
N ILE A 94 -4.98 5.30 -0.52
CA ILE A 94 -4.02 5.49 0.58
C ILE A 94 -3.27 6.80 0.41
N GLY A 95 -2.68 7.05 -0.77
CA GLY A 95 -1.96 8.28 -1.07
C GLY A 95 -2.81 9.53 -0.89
N THR A 96 -4.08 9.46 -1.29
CA THR A 96 -5.03 10.57 -1.11
C THR A 96 -5.41 10.82 0.34
N ILE A 97 -5.58 9.78 1.15
CA ILE A 97 -5.86 9.93 2.58
C ILE A 97 -4.63 10.47 3.30
N ALA A 98 -3.44 9.92 3.01
CA ALA A 98 -2.18 10.34 3.61
C ALA A 98 -1.86 11.82 3.31
N GLU A 99 -2.09 12.28 2.08
CA GLU A 99 -1.90 13.68 1.67
C GLU A 99 -2.81 14.65 2.43
N LYS A 100 -4.03 14.21 2.79
CA LYS A 100 -5.03 15.05 3.46
C LYS A 100 -4.97 14.96 4.98
N ALA A 101 -4.27 13.96 5.52
CA ALA A 101 -4.10 13.80 6.96
C ALA A 101 -3.25 14.94 7.52
N LYS A 102 -3.58 15.40 8.73
CA LYS A 102 -2.82 16.46 9.41
C LYS A 102 -1.68 15.89 10.24
N ASP A 103 -1.94 14.74 10.85
CA ASP A 103 -1.08 14.02 11.79
C ASP A 103 -0.11 13.07 11.08
N GLU A 104 0.75 12.40 11.86
CA GLU A 104 1.62 11.36 11.34
C GLU A 104 0.80 10.19 10.77
N VAL A 105 1.21 9.69 9.60
CA VAL A 105 0.56 8.56 8.92
C VAL A 105 1.56 7.42 8.78
N ILE A 106 1.18 6.26 9.28
CA ILE A 106 1.92 5.02 9.06
C ILE A 106 1.11 4.14 8.11
N ILE A 107 1.61 3.97 6.89
CA ILE A 107 1.00 3.10 5.89
C ILE A 107 1.47 1.67 6.14
N VAL A 108 0.55 0.72 6.18
CA VAL A 108 0.85 -0.70 6.40
C VAL A 108 0.64 -1.48 5.11
N THR A 109 1.71 -1.88 4.44
CA THR A 109 1.62 -2.72 3.24
C THR A 109 2.92 -3.47 2.96
N GLY A 110 2.84 -4.52 2.15
CA GLY A 110 4.00 -5.17 1.55
C GLY A 110 4.43 -4.55 0.20
N ASP A 111 3.64 -3.62 -0.33
CA ASP A 111 3.92 -2.95 -1.60
C ASP A 111 5.04 -1.91 -1.43
N ARG A 112 6.00 -1.94 -2.35
CA ARG A 112 7.15 -1.02 -2.36
C ARG A 112 6.82 0.29 -3.06
N ASP A 113 5.72 0.36 -3.79
CA ASP A 113 5.30 1.54 -4.52
C ASP A 113 4.96 2.67 -3.57
N ILE A 114 4.45 2.32 -2.38
CA ILE A 114 4.19 3.24 -1.26
C ILE A 114 5.46 3.95 -0.76
N LEU A 115 6.67 3.44 -1.04
CA LEU A 115 7.91 4.14 -0.68
C LEU A 115 7.95 5.56 -1.27
N GLN A 116 7.28 5.82 -2.40
CA GLN A 116 7.20 7.15 -3.02
C GLN A 116 6.37 8.16 -2.21
N LEU A 117 5.57 7.70 -1.25
CA LEU A 117 4.75 8.55 -0.39
C LEU A 117 5.49 9.00 0.87
N ILE A 118 6.61 8.37 1.21
CA ILE A 118 7.37 8.64 2.43
C ILE A 118 7.87 10.09 2.43
N ASN A 119 7.66 10.76 3.55
CA ASN A 119 8.13 12.11 3.84
C ASN A 119 8.21 12.29 5.37
N ASP A 120 8.35 13.52 5.85
CA ASP A 120 8.45 13.84 7.29
C ASP A 120 7.23 13.37 8.11
N LYS A 121 6.05 13.23 7.48
CA LYS A 121 4.79 12.80 8.12
C LYS A 121 4.38 11.39 7.78
N VAL A 122 4.84 10.85 6.64
CA VAL A 122 4.40 9.55 6.13
C VAL A 122 5.52 8.54 6.25
N LYS A 123 5.26 7.45 6.98
CA LYS A 123 6.16 6.31 7.13
C LYS A 123 5.53 5.05 6.56
N LEU A 124 6.34 4.10 6.14
CA LEU A 124 5.87 2.78 5.70
C LEU A 124 6.24 1.72 6.74
N TYR A 125 5.24 1.01 7.24
CA TYR A 125 5.40 -0.19 8.07
C TYR A 125 5.21 -1.41 7.18
N MET A 126 6.31 -2.09 6.83
CA MET A 126 6.25 -3.33 6.05
C MET A 126 6.24 -4.56 6.97
N PRO A 127 5.15 -5.35 7.00
CA PRO A 127 5.14 -6.62 7.72
C PRO A 127 6.06 -7.62 7.01
N VAL A 128 7.10 -8.11 7.68
CA VAL A 128 7.98 -9.15 7.13
C VAL A 128 7.38 -10.53 7.43
N VAL A 129 7.37 -11.41 6.43
CA VAL A 129 6.92 -12.80 6.58
C VAL A 129 7.94 -13.58 7.42
N GLY A 130 7.48 -14.20 8.49
CA GLY A 130 8.32 -14.92 9.46
C GLY A 130 8.42 -14.13 10.77
N LEU A 131 7.94 -14.76 11.85
CA LEU A 131 7.71 -14.17 13.17
C LEU A 131 8.96 -13.43 13.73
N SER A 132 9.08 -12.12 13.54
CA SER A 132 9.43 -11.18 14.65
C SER A 132 9.62 -9.70 14.28
N ASN A 133 10.06 -9.32 13.08
CA ASN A 133 10.46 -7.92 12.84
C ASN A 133 9.84 -7.32 11.59
N ALA A 134 8.79 -6.50 11.76
CA ALA A 134 8.40 -5.55 10.74
C ALA A 134 9.46 -4.46 10.60
N LYS A 135 9.55 -3.85 9.41
CA LYS A 135 10.48 -2.75 9.16
C LYS A 135 9.69 -1.47 8.95
N LEU A 136 9.99 -0.46 9.77
CA LEU A 136 9.56 0.91 9.54
C LEU A 136 10.57 1.58 8.60
N TYR A 137 10.07 2.13 7.50
CA TYR A 137 10.86 2.87 6.53
C TYR A 137 10.60 4.36 6.71
N ASP A 138 11.69 5.10 6.89
CA ASP A 138 11.78 6.54 6.72
C ASP A 138 12.40 6.87 5.34
N ALA A 139 12.60 8.17 5.06
CA ALA A 139 13.15 8.62 3.79
C ALA A 139 14.56 8.08 3.52
N ALA A 140 15.39 7.92 4.57
CA ALA A 140 16.74 7.39 4.44
C ALA A 140 16.73 5.90 4.06
N ALA A 141 15.92 5.10 4.77
CA ALA A 141 15.74 3.69 4.48
C ALA A 141 15.09 3.45 3.11
N ALA A 142 14.18 4.33 2.68
CA ALA A 142 13.58 4.31 1.35
C ALA A 142 14.64 4.58 0.27
N LYS A 143 15.48 5.60 0.46
CA LYS A 143 16.58 5.92 -0.46
C LYS A 143 17.62 4.81 -0.55
N GLU A 144 18.03 4.24 0.57
CA GLU A 144 18.92 3.08 0.59
C GLU A 144 18.32 1.90 -0.19
N ARG A 145 17.00 1.71 -0.06
CA ARG A 145 16.29 0.61 -0.71
C ARG A 145 16.12 0.79 -2.21
N MET A 146 15.84 2.01 -2.67
CA MET A 146 15.46 2.31 -4.05
C MET A 146 16.59 2.91 -4.88
N GLY A 147 17.67 3.38 -4.25
CA GLY A 147 18.77 4.09 -4.91
C GLY A 147 18.51 5.58 -5.14
N VAL A 148 17.26 6.03 -5.00
CA VAL A 148 16.81 7.42 -5.17
C VAL A 148 15.90 7.85 -4.01
N PRO A 149 15.80 9.15 -3.68
CA PRO A 149 14.84 9.67 -2.74
C PRO A 149 13.38 9.26 -3.06
N PRO A 150 12.47 9.19 -2.07
CA PRO A 150 11.05 8.86 -2.26
C PRO A 150 10.38 9.55 -3.46
N GLU A 151 10.58 10.86 -3.58
CA GLU A 151 10.00 11.72 -4.61
C GLU A 151 10.46 11.38 -6.04
N GLU A 152 11.62 10.73 -6.20
CA GLU A 152 12.20 10.33 -7.48
C GLU A 152 11.88 8.87 -7.86
N ILE A 153 11.21 8.11 -6.99
CA ILE A 153 10.86 6.71 -7.27
C ILE A 153 10.00 6.55 -8.54
N PRO A 154 8.97 7.38 -8.80
CA PRO A 154 8.20 7.30 -10.04
C PRO A 154 9.06 7.57 -11.28
N ASP A 155 9.98 8.53 -11.19
CA ASP A 155 10.93 8.85 -12.26
C ASP A 155 11.88 7.69 -12.55
N LEU A 156 12.42 7.06 -11.50
CA LEU A 156 13.27 5.89 -11.63
C LEU A 156 12.51 4.77 -12.36
N LYS A 157 11.31 4.43 -11.89
CA LYS A 157 10.47 3.38 -12.49
C LYS A 157 10.11 3.68 -13.94
N ALA A 158 9.81 4.93 -14.26
CA ALA A 158 9.50 5.35 -15.62
C ALA A 158 10.69 5.15 -16.59
N LEU A 159 11.91 5.38 -16.11
CA LEU A 159 13.13 5.17 -16.90
C LEU A 159 13.50 3.69 -17.03
N VAL A 160 13.37 2.91 -15.96
CA VAL A 160 13.92 1.53 -15.90
C VAL A 160 12.89 0.44 -16.15
N GLY A 161 11.60 0.75 -16.00
CA GLY A 161 10.49 -0.18 -16.05
C GLY A 161 10.16 -0.81 -14.69
N ASP A 162 9.00 -1.44 -14.62
CA ASP A 162 8.60 -2.28 -13.50
C ASP A 162 8.09 -3.62 -14.03
N PRO A 163 8.88 -4.70 -13.84
CA PRO A 163 8.44 -6.03 -14.22
C PRO A 163 7.16 -6.45 -13.51
N SER A 164 6.92 -6.06 -12.26
CA SER A 164 5.74 -6.47 -11.47
C SER A 164 4.44 -5.93 -12.07
N ASP A 165 4.50 -4.73 -12.63
CA ASP A 165 3.39 -4.05 -13.33
C ASP A 165 3.46 -4.17 -14.86
N ASN A 166 4.45 -4.91 -15.36
CA ASN A 166 4.61 -5.27 -16.76
C ASN A 166 4.77 -4.08 -17.73
N TYR A 167 5.55 -3.07 -17.34
CA TYR A 167 6.00 -2.01 -18.28
C TYR A 167 7.54 -1.92 -18.36
N PRO A 168 8.11 -1.71 -19.55
CA PRO A 168 9.55 -1.93 -19.81
C PRO A 168 10.45 -0.72 -19.53
N GLY A 169 9.91 0.46 -19.24
CA GLY A 169 10.70 1.69 -19.12
C GLY A 169 11.23 2.19 -20.46
N VAL A 170 12.25 3.05 -20.44
CA VAL A 170 12.92 3.57 -21.63
C VAL A 170 13.94 2.56 -22.13
N SER A 171 13.77 2.09 -23.37
CA SER A 171 14.65 1.07 -23.96
C SER A 171 16.14 1.44 -23.87
N GLY A 172 16.91 0.58 -23.20
CA GLY A 172 18.34 0.74 -23.04
C GLY A 172 18.77 1.72 -21.94
N ILE A 173 17.85 2.22 -21.10
CA ILE A 173 18.15 2.92 -19.85
C ILE A 173 17.95 1.93 -18.70
N GLY A 174 19.04 1.55 -18.03
CA GLY A 174 19.00 0.66 -16.87
C GLY A 174 19.15 1.43 -15.54
N PRO A 175 19.04 0.75 -14.39
CA PRO A 175 19.04 1.36 -13.05
C PRO A 175 20.19 2.34 -12.82
N LYS A 176 21.44 1.93 -13.08
CA LYS A 176 22.62 2.78 -12.88
C LYS A 176 22.61 4.06 -13.73
N THR A 177 22.06 3.99 -14.94
CA THR A 177 21.97 5.16 -15.82
C THR A 177 20.85 6.08 -15.34
N ALA A 178 19.71 5.53 -14.95
CA ALA A 178 18.60 6.29 -14.40
C ALA A 178 18.99 6.99 -13.08
N GLU A 179 19.59 6.26 -12.13
CA GLU A 179 20.11 6.82 -10.87
C GLU A 179 21.09 7.97 -11.11
N LYS A 180 22.03 7.83 -12.07
CA LYS A 180 22.96 8.91 -12.41
C LYS A 180 22.23 10.13 -12.96
N LEU A 181 21.27 9.92 -13.87
CA LEU A 181 20.51 11.01 -14.46
C LEU A 181 19.66 11.74 -13.40
N LEU A 182 19.03 11.00 -12.48
CA LEU A 182 18.23 11.59 -11.41
C LEU A 182 19.10 12.29 -10.37
N ALA A 183 20.26 11.74 -10.02
CA ALA A 183 21.22 12.44 -9.14
C ALA A 183 21.73 13.76 -9.74
N GLU A 184 21.80 13.87 -11.07
CA GLU A 184 22.29 15.05 -11.78
C GLU A 184 21.19 16.09 -12.07
N TYR A 185 19.99 15.63 -12.45
CA TYR A 185 18.90 16.50 -12.93
C TYR A 185 17.68 16.55 -12.01
N GLY A 186 17.54 15.61 -11.06
CA GLY A 186 16.48 15.56 -10.04
C GLY A 186 15.11 15.07 -10.51
N SER A 187 14.77 15.15 -11.79
CA SER A 187 13.48 14.65 -12.31
C SER A 187 13.52 14.29 -13.79
N ILE A 188 12.56 13.50 -14.27
CA ILE A 188 12.39 13.24 -15.70
C ILE A 188 12.21 14.53 -16.50
N ASP A 189 11.43 15.48 -16.00
CA ASP A 189 11.21 16.75 -16.70
C ASP A 189 12.51 17.54 -16.85
N ASN A 190 13.36 17.55 -15.82
CA ASN A 190 14.67 18.18 -15.87
C ASN A 190 15.64 17.44 -16.82
N ILE A 191 15.61 16.11 -16.85
CA ILE A 191 16.37 15.30 -17.83
C ILE A 191 15.98 15.70 -19.26
N TYR A 192 14.68 15.86 -19.53
CA TYR A 192 14.19 16.18 -20.87
C TYR A 192 14.42 17.65 -21.28
N THR A 193 14.56 18.56 -20.32
CA THR A 193 14.94 19.96 -20.60
C THR A 193 16.45 20.11 -20.88
N HIS A 194 17.29 19.24 -20.31
CA HIS A 194 18.75 19.27 -20.45
C HIS A 194 19.31 18.20 -21.40
N LEU A 195 18.52 17.73 -22.37
CA LEU A 195 18.96 16.70 -23.32
C LEU A 195 20.26 17.07 -24.06
N SER A 196 20.55 18.36 -24.27
CA SER A 196 21.76 18.84 -24.94
C SER A 196 23.06 18.50 -24.19
N ASP A 197 22.97 18.26 -22.90
CA ASP A 197 24.14 18.11 -22.01
C ASP A 197 24.43 16.63 -21.73
N ILE A 198 23.45 15.77 -22.01
CA ILE A 198 23.53 14.32 -21.84
C ILE A 198 24.31 13.67 -22.98
N GLU A 199 25.16 12.69 -22.64
CA GLU A 199 25.97 11.90 -23.58
C GLU A 199 25.16 11.42 -24.82
N PRO A 200 25.69 11.55 -26.06
CA PRO A 200 24.91 11.36 -27.29
C PRO A 200 24.14 10.04 -27.42
N LYS A 201 24.72 8.90 -27.00
CA LYS A 201 24.06 7.59 -27.07
C LYS A 201 22.89 7.50 -26.09
N THR A 202 23.06 8.03 -24.88
CA THR A 202 22.00 8.10 -23.85
C THR A 202 20.90 9.06 -24.27
N ARG A 203 21.27 10.25 -24.77
CA ARG A 203 20.34 11.24 -25.34
C ARG A 203 19.47 10.64 -26.44
N LYS A 204 20.05 9.89 -27.38
CA LYS A 204 19.30 9.25 -28.46
C LYS A 204 18.21 8.31 -27.94
N LYS A 205 18.50 7.52 -26.90
CA LYS A 205 17.53 6.62 -26.25
C LYS A 205 16.40 7.39 -25.57
N LEU A 206 16.75 8.43 -24.79
CA LEU A 206 15.77 9.28 -24.11
C LEU A 206 14.84 9.98 -25.11
N VAL A 207 15.38 10.50 -26.22
CA VAL A 207 14.58 11.10 -27.29
C VAL A 207 13.63 10.08 -27.91
N SER A 208 14.10 8.87 -28.23
CA SER A 208 13.25 7.82 -28.79
C SER A 208 12.17 7.31 -27.83
N GLY A 209 12.46 7.28 -26.52
CA GLY A 209 11.55 6.77 -25.50
C GLY A 209 10.78 7.85 -24.74
N LYS A 210 10.70 9.09 -25.26
CA LYS A 210 10.07 10.21 -24.55
C LYS A 210 8.59 9.99 -24.24
N SER A 211 7.84 9.39 -25.16
CA SER A 211 6.44 9.02 -24.94
C SER A 211 6.32 7.98 -23.83
N ASP A 212 7.19 6.97 -23.87
CA ASP A 212 7.20 5.85 -22.93
C ASP A 212 7.56 6.34 -21.53
N ALA A 213 8.60 7.16 -21.38
CA ALA A 213 8.97 7.76 -20.11
C ALA A 213 7.80 8.52 -19.46
N ARG A 214 7.07 9.34 -20.24
CA ARG A 214 5.92 10.10 -19.73
C ARG A 214 4.75 9.21 -19.36
N LEU A 215 4.44 8.21 -20.17
CA LEU A 215 3.39 7.26 -19.89
C LEU A 215 3.72 6.47 -18.62
N PHE A 216 4.89 5.87 -18.54
CA PHE A 216 5.30 5.03 -17.41
C PHE A 216 5.49 5.83 -16.12
N HIS A 217 5.92 7.09 -16.21
CA HIS A 217 5.88 8.00 -15.05
C HIS A 217 4.46 8.15 -14.52
N ARG A 218 3.49 8.37 -15.40
CA ARG A 218 2.07 8.46 -15.01
C ARG A 218 1.52 7.16 -14.44
N LEU A 219 1.94 6.01 -14.96
CA LEU A 219 1.55 4.70 -14.40
C LEU A 219 2.19 4.46 -13.03
N ALA A 220 3.47 4.79 -12.84
CA ALA A 220 4.21 4.56 -11.60
C ALA A 220 3.81 5.52 -10.47
N THR A 221 3.31 6.71 -10.81
CA THR A 221 2.93 7.73 -9.84
C THR A 221 1.62 7.37 -9.14
N ILE A 222 1.64 7.34 -7.81
CA ILE A 222 0.44 7.21 -6.98
C ILE A 222 -0.36 8.52 -7.01
N VAL A 223 -1.67 8.40 -7.27
CA VAL A 223 -2.59 9.54 -7.29
C VAL A 223 -2.93 9.97 -5.85
N LYS A 224 -2.68 11.24 -5.52
CA LYS A 224 -2.94 11.81 -4.18
C LYS A 224 -4.22 12.65 -4.08
N ASN A 225 -5.04 12.66 -5.13
CA ASN A 225 -6.24 13.48 -5.20
C ASN A 225 -7.47 12.71 -5.73
N VAL A 226 -7.60 11.44 -5.39
CA VAL A 226 -8.76 10.61 -5.72
C VAL A 226 -10.06 11.28 -5.24
N PRO A 227 -11.14 11.31 -6.05
CA PRO A 227 -12.41 11.95 -5.68
C PRO A 227 -13.22 11.08 -4.72
N ILE A 228 -12.77 11.05 -3.46
CA ILE A 228 -13.41 10.42 -2.30
C ILE A 228 -13.70 11.47 -1.21
N LYS A 229 -14.83 11.31 -0.53
CA LYS A 229 -15.19 12.11 0.65
C LYS A 229 -14.64 11.41 1.88
N ILE A 230 -13.64 12.00 2.53
CA ILE A 230 -12.97 11.43 3.70
C ILE A 230 -13.55 12.03 4.98
N ASP A 231 -13.92 11.15 5.90
CA ASP A 231 -14.37 11.46 7.26
C ASP A 231 -13.32 10.95 8.25
N PHE A 232 -12.45 11.87 8.71
CA PHE A 232 -11.39 11.56 9.66
C PHE A 232 -11.92 11.19 11.05
N PRO A 233 -12.90 11.91 11.64
CA PRO A 233 -13.49 11.51 12.93
C PRO A 233 -13.99 10.06 12.97
N GLN A 234 -14.52 9.52 11.88
CA GLN A 234 -14.94 8.12 11.83
C GLN A 234 -13.77 7.13 12.05
N MET A 235 -12.54 7.52 11.72
CA MET A 235 -11.35 6.66 11.83
C MET A 235 -10.92 6.42 13.28
N GLU A 236 -11.39 7.22 14.25
CA GLU A 236 -11.09 7.07 15.69
C GLU A 236 -12.03 6.09 16.40
N GLY A 237 -13.19 5.79 15.79
CA GLY A 237 -14.28 5.02 16.38
C GLY A 237 -14.10 3.49 16.35
N TRP A 238 -12.93 3.00 15.93
CA TRP A 238 -12.65 1.58 15.82
C TRP A 238 -12.66 0.89 17.18
N LYS A 239 -13.17 -0.35 17.21
CA LYS A 239 -13.25 -1.19 18.40
C LYS A 239 -13.11 -2.67 18.03
N ILE A 240 -11.93 -3.23 18.27
CA ILE A 240 -11.63 -4.61 17.88
C ILE A 240 -12.31 -5.68 18.75
N ASP A 241 -12.67 -5.35 19.98
CA ASP A 241 -13.30 -6.25 20.96
C ASP A 241 -14.80 -5.97 21.12
N SER A 242 -15.44 -5.55 20.03
CA SER A 242 -16.88 -5.32 19.97
C SER A 242 -17.68 -6.64 20.03
N PRO A 243 -18.95 -6.59 20.51
CA PRO A 243 -19.86 -7.74 20.42
C PRO A 243 -19.96 -8.33 19.01
N GLU A 244 -19.97 -7.48 17.98
CA GLU A 244 -20.05 -7.85 16.57
C GLU A 244 -18.83 -8.65 16.13
N VAL A 245 -17.62 -8.29 16.58
CA VAL A 245 -16.41 -9.08 16.30
C VAL A 245 -16.48 -10.46 16.96
N PHE A 246 -16.99 -10.54 18.19
CA PHE A 246 -17.11 -11.82 18.89
C PHE A 246 -18.10 -12.76 18.20
N GLU A 247 -19.26 -12.26 17.78
CA GLU A 247 -20.23 -13.02 16.99
C GLU A 247 -19.63 -13.50 15.67
N LEU A 248 -18.92 -12.61 14.96
CA LEU A 248 -18.26 -12.96 13.71
C LEU A 248 -17.18 -14.03 13.89
N PHE A 249 -16.39 -13.94 14.96
CA PHE A 249 -15.34 -14.91 15.26
C PHE A 249 -15.90 -16.26 15.67
N GLU A 250 -17.05 -16.29 16.33
CA GLU A 250 -17.76 -17.54 16.60
C GLU A 250 -18.14 -18.24 15.29
N ASN A 251 -18.72 -17.50 14.35
CA ASN A 251 -19.11 -17.99 13.02
C ASN A 251 -17.88 -18.47 12.21
N PHE A 252 -16.76 -17.76 12.29
CA PHE A 252 -15.51 -18.14 11.63
C PHE A 252 -14.76 -19.27 12.35
N GLY A 253 -15.10 -19.60 13.59
CA GLY A 253 -14.41 -20.63 14.39
C GLY A 253 -13.09 -20.16 15.02
N PHE A 254 -12.90 -18.85 15.19
CA PHE A 254 -11.66 -18.18 15.58
C PHE A 254 -11.38 -18.16 17.10
N LYS A 255 -11.36 -19.32 17.75
CA LYS A 255 -11.19 -19.42 19.23
C LYS A 255 -9.94 -18.69 19.76
N THR A 256 -8.78 -18.92 19.14
CA THR A 256 -7.50 -18.33 19.57
C THR A 256 -7.44 -16.83 19.32
N LEU A 257 -8.07 -16.34 18.25
CA LEU A 257 -8.12 -14.91 17.97
C LEU A 257 -9.11 -14.19 18.88
N THR A 258 -10.18 -14.84 19.33
CA THR A 258 -11.10 -14.26 20.33
C THR A 258 -10.36 -13.86 21.61
N ASP A 259 -9.54 -14.76 22.17
CA ASP A 259 -8.77 -14.47 23.38
C ASP A 259 -7.74 -13.34 23.14
N ARG A 260 -7.11 -13.35 21.96
CA ARG A 260 -6.13 -12.34 21.59
C ARG A 260 -6.77 -10.96 21.40
N VAL A 261 -7.93 -10.87 20.74
CA VAL A 261 -8.71 -9.64 20.59
C VAL A 261 -9.07 -9.05 21.94
N LYS A 262 -9.59 -9.86 22.88
CA LYS A 262 -9.92 -9.39 24.23
C LYS A 262 -8.72 -8.79 24.95
N LYS A 263 -7.56 -9.45 24.83
CA LYS A 263 -6.32 -8.96 25.43
C LYS A 263 -5.87 -7.64 24.82
N VAL A 264 -5.86 -7.53 23.49
CA VAL A 264 -5.44 -6.30 22.79
C VAL A 264 -6.43 -5.17 23.02
N GLY A 265 -7.74 -5.44 22.98
CA GLY A 265 -8.79 -4.45 23.25
C GLY A 265 -8.64 -3.82 24.64
N LYS A 266 -8.42 -4.64 25.67
CA LYS A 266 -8.11 -4.15 27.03
C LYS A 266 -6.86 -3.27 27.08
N GLN A 267 -5.80 -3.63 26.35
CA GLN A 267 -4.57 -2.84 26.30
C GLN A 267 -4.80 -1.47 25.64
N VAL A 268 -5.63 -1.42 24.59
CA VAL A 268 -6.01 -0.18 23.90
C VAL A 268 -6.85 0.71 24.82
N ASP A 269 -7.83 0.14 25.54
CA ASP A 269 -8.65 0.92 26.47
C ASP A 269 -7.81 1.49 27.62
N GLU A 270 -6.86 0.71 28.14
CA GLU A 270 -5.90 1.17 29.17
C GLU A 270 -4.98 2.28 28.65
N SER A 271 -4.49 2.19 27.41
CA SER A 271 -3.60 3.22 26.81
C SER A 271 -4.34 4.52 26.52
N LYS A 272 -5.61 4.47 26.09
CA LYS A 272 -6.44 5.66 25.90
C LYS A 272 -6.78 6.36 27.22
N GLN A 273 -6.90 5.63 28.32
CA GLN A 273 -7.15 6.22 29.64
C GLN A 273 -5.90 6.92 30.22
N SER A 274 -4.70 6.40 29.94
CA SER A 274 -3.46 6.97 30.48
C SER A 274 -3.02 8.26 29.78
N THR A 275 -3.42 8.50 28.53
CA THR A 275 -3.15 9.74 27.78
C THR A 275 -4.08 10.90 28.12
N LEU A 276 -5.17 10.63 28.88
CA LEU A 276 -6.13 11.65 29.33
C LEU A 276 -5.74 12.33 30.66
N PHE A 277 -4.64 11.91 31.29
CA PHE A 277 -4.09 12.46 32.55
C PHE A 277 -2.68 13.01 32.35
#